data_AF-A0A1W9M7P6-F1
#
_entry.id   AF-A0A1W9M7P6-F1
#
_cell.length_a   1.000
_cell.length_b   1.000
_cell.length_c   1.000
_cell.angle_alpha   90.00
_cell.angle_beta   90.00
_cell.angle_gamma   90.00
#
_symmetry.space_group_name_H-M   'P 1'
#
loop_
_entity.id
_entity.type
_entity.pdbx_description
1 polymer ?
#
loop_
_entity_poly.entity_id
_entity_poly.type
_entity_poly.pdbx_seq_one_letter_code
_entity_poly.pdbx_strand_id
1 'polypeptide(L)'
;MVFAHTVLEHVYDLNTALDDLAALAHDSVMLVVPFVQCLHWREGEYFDYWRYSPFALQRAFNERGFTTLYASWNQETPLMNTYIFFVASRKPELYERAYPVEWKPIFEERAPGQAYQDVLWPRADKVTCLRKIGMFLGRQLATPRRAASGERERS
;
A
#
# COMPACT_ATOMS: atom_id res chain seq x y z
N MET A 1 -9.10 2.18 -24.84
CA MET A 1 -8.68 1.44 -23.64
C MET A 1 -7.20 1.71 -23.43
N VAL A 2 -6.77 1.90 -22.20
CA VAL A 2 -5.34 1.97 -21.83
C VAL A 2 -5.00 0.76 -20.97
N PHE A 3 -3.85 0.16 -21.24
CA PHE A 3 -3.33 -0.98 -20.50
C PHE A 3 -1.92 -0.67 -19.99
N ALA A 4 -1.67 -0.94 -18.71
CA ALA A 4 -0.35 -0.82 -18.11
C ALA A 4 -0.05 -2.05 -17.26
N HIS A 5 1.16 -2.58 -17.39
CA HIS A 5 1.60 -3.79 -16.71
C HIS A 5 2.97 -3.54 -16.09
N THR A 6 3.04 -3.59 -14.76
CA THR A 6 4.27 -3.52 -13.96
C THR A 6 5.20 -2.36 -14.37
N VAL A 7 4.60 -1.18 -14.54
CA VAL A 7 5.32 0.07 -14.86
C VAL A 7 5.01 1.19 -13.88
N LEU A 8 3.81 1.19 -13.26
CA LEU A 8 3.37 2.30 -12.43
C LEU A 8 4.09 2.33 -11.08
N GLU A 9 4.52 1.19 -10.57
CA GLU A 9 5.34 1.08 -9.37
C GLU A 9 6.68 1.82 -9.50
N HIS A 10 7.13 2.06 -10.73
CA HIS A 10 8.38 2.75 -11.03
C HIS A 10 8.23 4.26 -11.24
N VAL A 11 7.00 4.79 -11.17
CA VAL A 11 6.75 6.22 -11.32
C VAL A 11 6.61 6.87 -9.95
N TYR A 12 7.52 7.79 -9.63
CA TYR A 12 7.49 8.48 -8.34
C TYR A 12 6.23 9.34 -8.17
N ASP A 13 5.90 10.19 -9.16
CA ASP A 13 4.68 11.00 -9.14
C ASP A 13 3.47 10.21 -9.66
N LEU A 14 2.88 9.44 -8.75
CA LEU A 14 1.77 8.55 -9.07
C LEU A 14 0.52 9.30 -9.56
N ASN A 15 0.19 10.45 -8.96
CA ASN A 15 -1.08 11.11 -9.29
C ASN A 15 -1.07 11.64 -10.72
N THR A 16 0.02 12.28 -11.13
CA THR A 16 0.20 12.73 -12.52
C THR A 16 0.13 11.56 -13.50
N ALA A 17 0.81 10.45 -13.20
CA ALA A 17 0.74 9.26 -14.05
C ALA A 17 -0.69 8.71 -14.18
N LEU A 18 -1.46 8.67 -13.10
CA LEU A 18 -2.86 8.22 -13.13
C LEU A 18 -3.77 9.20 -13.88
N ASP A 19 -3.50 10.51 -13.80
CA ASP A 19 -4.20 11.53 -14.59
C ASP A 19 -3.93 11.35 -16.09
N ASP A 20 -2.68 11.11 -16.47
CA ASP A 20 -2.29 10.85 -17.86
C ASP A 20 -2.97 9.59 -18.41
N LEU A 21 -2.98 8.50 -17.63
CA LEU A 21 -3.68 7.27 -18.04
C LEU A 21 -5.19 7.52 -18.21
N ALA A 22 -5.81 8.28 -17.30
CA ALA A 22 -7.23 8.61 -17.35
C ALA A 22 -7.58 9.53 -18.54
N ALA A 23 -6.67 10.41 -18.94
CA ALA A 23 -6.83 11.30 -20.09
C ALA A 23 -6.64 10.54 -21.42
N LEU A 24 -5.67 9.62 -21.49
CA LEU A 24 -5.44 8.77 -22.66
C LEU A 24 -6.54 7.72 -22.85
N ALA A 25 -7.14 7.26 -21.75
CA ALA A 25 -8.21 6.27 -21.80
C ALA A 25 -9.52 6.86 -22.32
N HIS A 26 -9.87 6.51 -23.56
CA HIS A 26 -11.17 6.83 -24.14
C HIS A 26 -12.36 6.31 -23.30
N ASP A 27 -12.24 5.11 -22.71
CA ASP A 27 -13.32 4.50 -21.94
C ASP A 27 -12.81 3.73 -20.72
N SER A 28 -11.92 2.77 -20.95
CA SER A 28 -11.50 1.82 -19.94
C SER A 28 -10.00 1.85 -19.67
N VAL A 29 -9.66 1.51 -18.43
CA VAL A 29 -8.29 1.26 -17.95
C VAL A 29 -8.18 -0.16 -17.44
N MET A 30 -7.05 -0.80 -17.74
CA MET A 30 -6.70 -2.11 -17.23
C MET A 30 -5.27 -2.07 -16.71
N LEU A 31 -5.08 -2.46 -15.46
CA LEU A 31 -3.80 -2.39 -14.77
C LEU A 31 -3.40 -3.74 -14.21
N VAL A 32 -2.11 -4.05 -14.32
CA VAL A 32 -1.45 -5.12 -13.57
C VAL A 32 -0.33 -4.50 -12.77
N VAL A 33 -0.48 -4.47 -11.45
CA VAL A 33 0.47 -3.79 -10.55
C VAL A 33 0.81 -4.64 -9.33
N PRO A 34 2.02 -4.50 -8.76
CA PRO A 34 2.42 -5.31 -7.61
C PRO A 34 1.66 -4.92 -6.34
N PHE A 35 1.11 -5.92 -5.66
CA PHE A 35 0.50 -5.80 -4.33
C PHE A 35 1.46 -6.29 -3.24
N VAL A 36 1.96 -7.53 -3.39
CA VAL A 36 2.94 -8.14 -2.48
C VAL A 36 4.06 -8.72 -3.34
N GLN A 37 5.22 -8.08 -3.34
CA GLN A 37 6.39 -8.50 -4.11
C GLN A 37 7.65 -7.92 -3.47
N CYS A 38 8.72 -8.71 -3.42
CA CYS A 38 10.03 -8.24 -2.98
C CYS A 38 10.46 -7.01 -3.80
N LEU A 39 10.94 -5.96 -3.12
CA LEU A 39 11.50 -4.80 -3.80
C LEU A 39 12.69 -5.25 -4.66
N HIS A 40 12.69 -4.86 -5.93
CA HIS A 40 13.84 -5.07 -6.81
C HIS A 40 14.20 -3.75 -7.48
N TRP A 41 15.37 -3.25 -7.16
CA TRP A 41 15.92 -2.07 -7.83
C TRP A 41 17.44 -2.20 -7.86
N ARG A 42 18.05 -1.52 -8.83
CA ARG A 42 19.50 -1.39 -8.97
C ARG A 42 19.82 0.06 -9.26
N GLU A 43 20.96 0.53 -8.79
CA GLU A 43 21.44 1.87 -9.10
C GLU A 43 21.63 2.00 -10.63
N GLY A 44 21.04 3.04 -11.22
CA GLY A 44 21.01 3.22 -12.67
C GLY A 44 19.86 2.51 -13.40
N GLU A 45 18.98 1.79 -12.69
CA GLU A 45 17.76 1.19 -13.24
C GLU A 45 16.49 1.86 -12.67
N TYR A 46 15.32 1.26 -12.91
CA TYR A 46 14.05 1.71 -12.35
C TYR A 46 13.93 1.33 -10.88
N PHE A 47 13.50 2.28 -10.04
CA PHE A 47 13.23 2.04 -8.63
C PHE A 47 11.80 1.54 -8.41
N ASP A 48 11.56 0.87 -7.29
CA ASP A 48 10.22 0.51 -6.83
C ASP A 48 9.73 1.54 -5.79
N TYR A 49 8.81 2.42 -6.19
CA TYR A 49 8.24 3.44 -5.31
C TYR A 49 6.94 3.01 -4.65
N TRP A 50 6.11 2.20 -5.33
CA TRP A 50 4.75 1.92 -4.89
C TRP A 50 4.43 0.42 -4.75
N ARG A 51 3.59 0.12 -3.76
CA ARG A 51 2.85 -1.13 -3.63
C ARG A 51 1.37 -0.78 -3.51
N TYR A 52 0.58 -1.26 -4.47
CA TYR A 52 -0.79 -0.82 -4.61
C TYR A 52 -1.72 -1.65 -3.74
N SER A 53 -2.69 -1.00 -3.10
CA SER A 53 -3.88 -1.70 -2.62
C SER A 53 -4.99 -1.59 -3.67
N PRO A 54 -5.89 -2.58 -3.78
CA PRO A 54 -7.02 -2.49 -4.69
C PRO A 54 -7.93 -1.28 -4.38
N PHE A 55 -8.04 -0.91 -3.11
CA PHE A 55 -8.81 0.25 -2.65
C PHE A 55 -8.19 1.59 -3.09
N ALA A 56 -6.86 1.68 -3.12
CA ALA A 56 -6.18 2.88 -3.61
C ALA A 56 -6.47 3.10 -5.10
N LEU A 57 -6.38 2.03 -5.91
CA LEU A 57 -6.73 2.09 -7.33
C LEU A 57 -8.20 2.42 -7.56
N GLN A 58 -9.10 1.76 -6.83
CA GLN A 58 -10.54 2.04 -6.89
C GLN A 58 -10.81 3.51 -6.64
N ARG A 59 -10.33 4.05 -5.51
CA ARG A 59 -10.55 5.45 -5.17
C ARG A 59 -9.97 6.40 -6.21
N ALA A 60 -8.72 6.18 -6.61
CA ALA A 60 -8.03 7.06 -7.55
C ALA A 60 -8.73 7.14 -8.92
N PHE A 61 -9.23 6.02 -9.44
CA PHE A 61 -9.95 6.02 -10.71
C PHE A 61 -11.39 6.52 -10.58
N ASN A 62 -12.03 6.32 -9.42
CA ASN A 62 -13.36 6.88 -9.15
C ASN A 62 -13.33 8.41 -9.11
N GLU A 63 -12.30 9.00 -8.49
CA GLU A 63 -12.04 10.45 -8.51
C GLU A 63 -11.80 10.99 -9.94
N ARG A 64 -11.43 10.12 -10.90
CA ARG A 64 -11.20 10.45 -12.32
C ARG A 64 -12.38 10.09 -13.23
N GLY A 65 -13.53 9.74 -12.66
CA GLY A 65 -14.76 9.44 -13.39
C GLY A 65 -14.82 8.03 -13.99
N PHE A 66 -14.14 7.06 -13.39
CA PHE A 66 -14.25 5.64 -13.75
C PHE A 66 -14.91 4.85 -12.63
N THR A 67 -15.71 3.85 -13.00
CA THR A 67 -16.24 2.85 -12.09
C THR A 67 -15.41 1.57 -12.20
N THR A 68 -14.95 1.03 -11.07
CA THR A 68 -14.29 -0.28 -11.02
C THR A 68 -15.25 -1.37 -11.48
N LEU A 69 -14.89 -2.09 -12.54
CA LEU A 69 -15.63 -3.25 -13.03
C LEU A 69 -15.15 -4.54 -12.37
N TYR A 70 -13.84 -4.65 -12.18
CA TYR A 70 -13.22 -5.85 -11.68
C TYR A 70 -11.89 -5.53 -11.00
N ALA A 71 -11.63 -6.19 -9.88
CA ALA A 71 -10.30 -6.24 -9.31
C ALA A 71 -10.12 -7.59 -8.63
N SER A 72 -8.98 -8.24 -8.89
CA SER A 72 -8.61 -9.51 -8.28
C SER A 72 -7.09 -9.61 -8.10
N TRP A 73 -6.69 -10.56 -7.27
CA TRP A 73 -5.29 -10.87 -6.99
C TRP A 73 -5.21 -12.35 -6.57
N ASN A 74 -4.04 -12.98 -6.74
CA ASN A 74 -3.85 -14.35 -6.32
C ASN A 74 -3.83 -14.46 -4.77
N GLN A 75 -4.41 -15.56 -4.25
CA GLN A 75 -4.49 -15.82 -2.80
C GLN A 75 -3.86 -17.16 -2.42
N GLU A 76 -3.45 -17.97 -3.40
CA GLU A 76 -3.19 -19.41 -3.21
C GLU A 76 -1.86 -19.74 -2.53
N THR A 77 -0.88 -18.82 -2.48
CA THR A 77 0.43 -19.15 -1.90
C THR A 77 0.97 -18.01 -1.05
N PRO A 78 1.09 -18.22 0.28
CA PRO A 78 1.87 -17.32 1.12
C PRO A 78 3.28 -17.20 0.54
N LEU A 79 3.82 -15.98 0.45
CA LEU A 79 5.18 -15.66 -0.01
C LEU A 79 5.43 -15.62 -1.53
N MET A 80 4.41 -15.75 -2.39
CA MET A 80 4.58 -15.51 -3.83
C MET A 80 4.30 -14.06 -4.21
N ASN A 81 4.85 -13.63 -5.35
CA ASN A 81 4.55 -12.32 -5.93
C ASN A 81 3.05 -12.28 -6.29
N THR A 82 2.35 -11.34 -5.67
CA THR A 82 0.93 -11.08 -5.86
C THR A 82 0.78 -9.78 -6.63
N TYR A 83 0.08 -9.86 -7.74
CA TYR A 83 -0.30 -8.72 -8.57
C TYR A 83 -1.80 -8.49 -8.46
N ILE A 84 -2.19 -7.22 -8.48
CA ILE A 84 -3.58 -6.83 -8.68
C ILE A 84 -3.83 -6.74 -10.17
N PHE A 85 -4.82 -7.48 -10.65
CA PHE A 85 -5.45 -7.25 -11.93
C PHE A 85 -6.67 -6.35 -11.71
N PHE A 86 -6.65 -5.13 -12.24
CA PHE A 86 -7.67 -4.10 -12.02
C PHE A 86 -8.24 -3.61 -13.35
N VAL A 87 -9.56 -3.48 -13.43
CA VAL A 87 -10.29 -2.98 -14.60
C VAL A 87 -11.32 -1.95 -14.14
N ALA A 88 -11.33 -0.79 -14.79
CA ALA A 88 -12.35 0.24 -14.58
C ALA A 88 -12.78 0.87 -15.91
N SER A 89 -14.00 1.39 -15.98
CA SER A 89 -14.57 2.02 -17.18
C SER A 89 -15.37 3.27 -16.83
N ARG A 90 -15.41 4.24 -17.74
CA ARG A 90 -16.33 5.39 -17.70
C ARG A 90 -17.76 5.01 -18.04
N LYS A 91 -17.96 3.92 -18.77
CA LYS A 91 -19.26 3.41 -19.25
C LYS A 91 -19.51 1.99 -18.74
N PRO A 92 -19.64 1.80 -17.41
CA PRO A 92 -19.79 0.47 -16.83
C PRO A 92 -21.01 -0.30 -17.35
N GLU A 93 -22.06 0.40 -17.78
CA GLU A 93 -23.29 -0.15 -18.37
C GLU A 93 -23.03 -0.95 -19.66
N LEU A 94 -21.93 -0.69 -20.37
CA LEU A 94 -21.57 -1.46 -21.56
C LEU A 94 -21.05 -2.87 -21.21
N TYR A 95 -20.75 -3.12 -19.93
CA TYR A 95 -20.04 -4.31 -19.48
C TYR A 95 -20.85 -5.17 -18.49
N GLU A 96 -22.12 -4.84 -18.23
CA GLU A 96 -22.98 -5.51 -17.23
C GLU A 96 -23.10 -7.03 -17.45
N ARG A 97 -23.06 -7.47 -18.70
CA ARG A 97 -23.14 -8.89 -19.04
C ARG A 97 -21.86 -9.65 -18.67
N ALA A 98 -20.73 -8.97 -18.65
CA ALA A 98 -19.42 -9.57 -18.36
C ALA A 98 -19.02 -9.39 -16.88
N TYR A 99 -19.45 -8.30 -16.25
CA TYR A 99 -19.09 -7.96 -14.88
C TYR A 99 -20.30 -7.42 -14.09
N PRO A 100 -20.46 -7.81 -12.82
CA PRO A 100 -21.42 -7.14 -11.95
C PRO A 100 -20.99 -5.68 -11.73
N VAL A 101 -21.89 -4.72 -11.98
CA VAL A 101 -21.61 -3.26 -11.91
C VAL A 101 -21.15 -2.84 -10.51
N GLU A 102 -21.66 -3.50 -9.47
CA GLU A 102 -21.21 -3.30 -8.10
C GLU A 102 -20.01 -4.23 -7.83
N TRP A 103 -18.80 -3.76 -8.08
CA TRP A 103 -17.61 -4.46 -7.61
C TRP A 103 -17.61 -4.49 -6.08
N LYS A 104 -17.74 -5.69 -5.52
CA LYS A 104 -17.55 -5.95 -4.10
C LYS A 104 -16.13 -6.45 -3.90
N PRO A 105 -15.36 -5.90 -2.95
CA PRO A 105 -14.08 -6.48 -2.61
C PRO A 105 -14.32 -7.94 -2.22
N ILE A 106 -13.56 -8.86 -2.81
CA ILE A 106 -13.58 -10.25 -2.40
C ILE A 106 -12.90 -10.31 -1.02
N PHE A 107 -13.69 -10.11 0.02
CA PHE A 107 -13.35 -10.54 1.36
C PHE A 107 -13.79 -11.99 1.47
N GLU A 108 -12.92 -12.94 1.15
CA GLU A 108 -13.08 -14.25 1.79
C GLU A 108 -12.88 -14.05 3.30
N GLU A 109 -13.57 -14.83 4.13
CA GLU A 109 -13.52 -14.77 5.60
C GLU A 109 -12.09 -14.86 6.18
N ARG A 110 -11.09 -15.18 5.36
CA ARG A 110 -9.67 -15.05 5.67
C ARG A 110 -9.07 -13.87 4.90
N ALA A 111 -8.68 -12.84 5.65
CA ALA A 111 -7.91 -11.74 5.09
C ALA A 111 -6.63 -12.28 4.43
N PRO A 112 -6.27 -11.81 3.21
CA PRO A 112 -4.96 -12.02 2.63
C PRO A 112 -3.91 -11.59 3.67
N GLY A 113 -3.21 -12.57 4.22
CA GLY A 113 -2.20 -12.34 5.24
C GLY A 113 -2.52 -12.81 6.65
N GLN A 114 -3.67 -13.43 6.91
CA GLN A 114 -3.87 -14.14 8.19
C GLN A 114 -2.91 -15.34 8.30
N ALA A 115 -2.72 -16.07 7.19
CA ALA A 115 -1.62 -17.02 7.04
C ALA A 115 -0.22 -16.34 7.07
N TYR A 116 -0.08 -15.08 6.62
CA TYR A 116 1.19 -14.35 6.74
C TYR A 116 1.53 -14.02 8.19
N GLN A 117 0.56 -13.62 9.02
CA GLN A 117 0.79 -13.35 10.44
C GLN A 117 1.26 -14.63 11.14
N ASP A 118 0.66 -15.78 10.84
CA ASP A 118 1.04 -17.04 11.46
C ASP A 118 2.41 -17.56 10.99
N VAL A 119 2.84 -17.24 9.76
CA VAL A 119 4.11 -17.71 9.16
C VAL A 119 5.28 -16.73 9.38
N LEU A 120 5.08 -15.43 9.17
CA LEU A 120 6.14 -14.41 9.32
C LEU A 120 6.30 -13.90 10.76
N TRP A 121 5.30 -14.10 11.61
CA TRP A 121 5.36 -13.73 13.02
C TRP A 121 5.33 -14.98 13.92
N PRO A 122 6.38 -15.81 13.93
CA PRO A 122 6.51 -16.85 14.93
C PRO A 122 6.78 -16.16 16.28
N ARG A 123 5.70 -15.78 16.98
CA ARG A 123 5.73 -15.29 18.38
C ARG A 123 6.88 -14.32 18.68
N ALA A 124 7.14 -13.32 17.84
CA ALA A 124 7.82 -12.14 18.38
C ALA A 124 6.83 -11.53 19.38
N ASP A 125 6.97 -11.88 20.65
CA ASP A 125 5.95 -11.52 21.63
C ASP A 125 5.79 -10.00 21.59
N LYS A 126 4.54 -9.52 21.72
CA LYS A 126 4.28 -8.08 21.73
C LYS A 126 5.18 -7.35 22.76
N VAL A 127 5.63 -8.06 23.78
CA VAL A 127 6.57 -7.61 24.83
C VAL A 127 7.97 -7.29 24.28
N THR A 128 8.46 -7.98 23.25
CA THR A 128 9.80 -7.81 22.67
C THR A 128 9.85 -6.57 21.79
N CYS A 129 8.80 -6.32 20.99
CA CYS A 129 8.63 -5.06 20.28
C CYS A 129 8.41 -3.89 21.25
N LEU A 130 7.56 -4.05 22.27
CA LEU A 130 7.32 -3.01 23.28
C LEU A 130 8.57 -2.73 24.14
N ARG A 131 9.40 -3.74 24.44
CA ARG A 131 10.70 -3.55 25.11
C ARG A 131 11.69 -2.77 24.25
N LYS A 132 11.73 -3.01 22.93
CA LYS A 132 12.57 -2.22 22.02
C LYS A 132 12.12 -0.77 21.91
N ILE A 133 10.81 -0.52 21.92
CA ILE A 133 10.24 0.84 21.96
C ILE A 133 10.50 1.50 23.34
N GLY A 134 10.31 0.77 24.43
CA GLY A 134 10.54 1.24 25.81
C GLY A 134 12.00 1.56 26.11
N MET A 135 12.96 0.82 25.55
CA MET A 135 14.39 1.15 25.64
C MET A 135 14.74 2.48 24.94
N PHE A 136 13.98 2.87 23.92
CA PHE A 136 14.16 4.14 23.20
C PHE A 136 13.63 5.33 24.02
N LEU A 137 12.49 5.15 24.69
CA LEU A 137 11.88 6.17 25.55
C LEU A 137 12.56 6.30 26.93
N GLY A 138 13.14 5.22 27.46
CA GLY A 138 13.85 5.24 28.75
C GLY A 138 15.20 5.96 28.74
N ARG A 139 15.79 6.23 27.57
CA ARG A 139 17.07 6.96 27.46
C ARG A 139 16.93 8.48 27.31
N GLN A 140 15.74 9.00 27.03
CA GLN A 140 15.54 10.45 26.86
C GLN A 140 15.16 11.20 28.15
N LEU A 141 14.87 10.52 29.26
CA LEU A 141 14.45 11.17 30.52
C LEU A 141 15.54 11.28 31.60
N ALA A 142 16.78 10.90 31.31
CA ALA A 142 17.90 11.03 32.24
C ALA A 142 18.92 12.08 31.77
N THR A 143 18.52 13.35 31.70
CA THR A 143 19.47 14.47 31.83
C THR A 143 19.34 15.01 33.26
N PRO A 144 20.38 14.95 34.11
CA PRO A 144 20.31 15.57 35.41
C PRO A 144 20.22 17.09 35.21
N ARG A 145 19.11 17.71 35.65
CA ARG A 145 19.09 19.16 35.86
C ARG A 145 20.18 19.49 36.88
N ARG A 146 21.22 20.22 36.46
CA ARG A 146 22.11 20.91 37.40
C ARG A 146 21.24 21.83 38.24
N ALA A 147 21.09 21.50 39.52
CA ALA A 147 20.53 22.43 40.49
C ALA A 147 21.49 23.61 40.60
N ALA A 148 21.04 24.77 40.12
CA ALA A 148 21.64 26.03 40.48
C ALA A 148 21.29 26.29 41.95
N SER A 149 22.23 26.03 42.86
CA SER A 149 22.19 26.55 44.22
C SER A 149 23.03 27.82 44.26
N GLY A 150 22.38 28.94 43.94
CA GLY A 150 22.82 30.26 44.40
C GLY A 150 22.24 30.53 45.80
N GLU A 151 22.92 31.44 46.52
CA GLU A 151 22.59 32.04 47.83
C GLU A 151 22.88 31.19 49.08
N ARG A 152 23.63 31.65 50.10
CA ARG A 152 23.58 32.98 50.75
C ARG A 152 24.83 33.29 51.60
N GLU A 153 25.05 34.60 51.76
CA GLU A 153 25.94 35.29 52.70
C GLU A 153 25.70 34.97 54.19
N ARG A 154 26.64 35.49 55.02
CA ARG A 154 26.75 35.60 56.50
C ARG A 154 27.67 34.51 57.09
N SER A 155 28.77 34.81 57.79
CA SER A 155 29.20 36.00 58.56
C SER A 155 30.73 36.07 58.60
#